data_AF-A0A450ZQK9-F1
#
_entry.id   AF-A0A450ZQK9-F1
#
_cell.length_a   1.000
_cell.length_b   1.000
_cell.length_c   1.000
_cell.angle_alpha   90.00
_cell.angle_beta   90.00
_cell.angle_gamma   90.00
#
_symmetry.space_group_name_H-M   'P 1'
#
loop_
_entity.id
_entity.type
_entity.pdbx_description
1 polymer ?
#
loop_
_entity_poly.entity_id
_entity_poly.type
_entity_poly.pdbx_seq_one_letter_code
_entity_poly.pdbx_strand_id
1 'polypeptide(L)'
;MTVRKKEFEIFNLSFLDIISCGFGAVVLLVLISKPMEEFSKSGIDEAGALLSQVIALETRIDTLDEAIDQQNRNNNEQLTESGGLHQATMTLSQQLGRREEEEKNLRGDLEGLSLVKDSLKQASIAPSSTKTTRDEEVGGIPVDSDYVIFVVDTSGSMREIWARISKEILNVLSIHPQVKGFQILNDQGKSLISAYSGRWIPDTPQRRKGVMKVFKAWNDASNSSPIEGIETALQRYAKPGRSLSIYVFGDDYTGSSYDPVIGRITKMNRGGKAPRLAKIHGVGFISRHTTNRFAILMREVTKRNGGTFLALPR
;
A
#
# COMPACT_ATOMS: atom_id res chain seq x y z
N MET A 1 -123.57 -5.95 -83.52
CA MET A 1 -122.88 -7.15 -84.06
C MET A 1 -122.31 -7.93 -82.89
N THR A 2 -122.74 -9.17 -82.77
CA THR A 2 -122.60 -10.05 -81.60
C THR A 2 -121.16 -10.57 -81.47
N VAL A 3 -120.52 -10.34 -80.32
CA VAL A 3 -119.19 -10.88 -79.99
C VAL A 3 -119.33 -12.35 -79.61
N ARG A 4 -118.78 -13.26 -80.42
CA ARG A 4 -118.57 -14.67 -80.03
C ARG A 4 -117.31 -14.76 -79.15
N LYS A 5 -117.48 -14.95 -77.85
CA LYS A 5 -116.39 -15.36 -76.94
C LYS A 5 -115.97 -16.78 -77.31
N LYS A 6 -114.72 -16.96 -77.75
CA LYS A 6 -114.07 -18.29 -77.77
C LYS A 6 -113.76 -18.66 -76.32
N GLU A 7 -114.26 -19.81 -75.88
CA GLU A 7 -113.88 -20.38 -74.59
C GLU A 7 -112.38 -20.68 -74.60
N PHE A 8 -111.66 -20.14 -73.61
CA PHE A 8 -110.25 -20.44 -73.38
C PHE A 8 -110.20 -21.79 -72.66
N GLU A 9 -109.88 -22.86 -73.37
CA GLU A 9 -109.50 -24.12 -72.74
C GLU A 9 -108.15 -23.94 -72.05
N ILE A 10 -108.15 -24.09 -70.73
CA ILE A 10 -107.01 -23.87 -69.83
C ILE A 10 -105.86 -24.86 -70.12
N PHE A 11 -106.14 -25.96 -70.84
CA PHE A 11 -105.16 -26.95 -71.29
C PHE A 11 -104.99 -26.92 -72.81
N ASN A 12 -104.49 -25.81 -73.35
CA ASN A 12 -104.13 -25.73 -74.77
C ASN A 12 -102.72 -26.32 -75.04
N LEU A 13 -102.48 -26.73 -76.28
CA LEU A 13 -101.18 -27.27 -76.74
C LEU A 13 -100.00 -26.32 -76.45
N SER A 14 -100.22 -25.01 -76.47
CA SER A 14 -99.18 -24.00 -76.19
C SER A 14 -98.77 -23.95 -74.71
N PHE A 15 -99.65 -24.31 -73.78
CA PHE A 15 -99.34 -24.41 -72.35
C PHE A 15 -98.43 -25.60 -72.04
N LEU A 16 -98.69 -26.74 -72.70
CA LEU A 16 -97.85 -27.94 -72.58
C LEU A 16 -96.42 -27.68 -73.09
N ASP A 17 -96.29 -26.92 -74.18
CA ASP A 17 -94.99 -26.58 -74.77
C ASP A 17 -94.15 -25.67 -73.87
N ILE A 18 -94.78 -24.69 -73.22
CA ILE A 18 -94.11 -23.77 -72.27
C ILE A 18 -93.66 -24.51 -71.00
N ILE A 19 -94.49 -25.39 -70.44
CA ILE A 19 -94.11 -26.18 -69.26
C ILE A 19 -93.01 -27.19 -69.63
N SER A 20 -93.10 -27.84 -70.80
CA SER A 20 -92.08 -28.77 -71.27
C SER A 20 -90.72 -28.07 -71.47
N CYS A 21 -90.71 -26.89 -72.09
CA CYS A 21 -89.51 -26.08 -72.26
C CYS A 21 -88.93 -25.60 -70.92
N GLY A 22 -89.77 -25.09 -70.02
CA GLY A 22 -89.35 -24.61 -68.70
C GLY A 22 -88.80 -25.73 -67.82
N PHE A 23 -89.48 -26.87 -67.78
CA PHE A 23 -89.03 -28.04 -67.04
C PHE A 23 -87.73 -28.60 -67.61
N GLY A 24 -87.59 -28.66 -68.94
CA GLY A 24 -86.35 -29.05 -69.60
C GLY A 24 -85.16 -28.18 -69.19
N ALA A 25 -85.34 -26.86 -69.11
CA ALA A 25 -84.29 -25.93 -68.68
C ALA A 25 -83.88 -26.14 -67.21
N VAL A 26 -84.84 -26.42 -66.32
CA VAL A 26 -84.57 -26.72 -64.91
C VAL A 26 -83.79 -28.02 -64.76
N VAL A 27 -84.17 -29.08 -65.48
CA VAL A 27 -83.45 -30.36 -65.47
C VAL A 27 -82.01 -30.18 -65.97
N LEU A 28 -81.82 -29.36 -67.01
CA LEU A 28 -80.49 -29.05 -67.55
C LEU A 28 -79.62 -28.28 -66.54
N LEU A 29 -80.19 -27.32 -65.82
CA LEU A 29 -79.49 -26.61 -64.73
C LEU A 29 -79.09 -27.56 -63.60
N VAL A 30 -79.96 -28.50 -63.21
CA VAL A 30 -79.65 -29.50 -62.17
C VAL A 30 -78.54 -30.45 -62.64
N LEU A 31 -78.52 -30.85 -63.91
CA LEU A 31 -77.48 -31.71 -64.48
C LEU A 31 -76.13 -30.98 -64.65
N ILE A 32 -76.14 -29.68 -64.96
CA ILE A 32 -74.92 -28.86 -65.07
C ILE A 32 -74.40 -28.46 -63.67
N SER A 33 -75.29 -28.34 -62.69
CA SER A 33 -74.94 -28.10 -61.29
C SER A 33 -74.21 -29.32 -60.73
N LYS A 34 -72.90 -29.42 -61.01
CA LYS A 34 -72.01 -30.29 -60.27
C LYS A 34 -72.18 -29.98 -58.77
N PRO A 35 -72.47 -30.97 -57.91
CA PRO A 35 -72.35 -30.75 -56.48
C PRO A 35 -70.91 -30.32 -56.23
N MET A 36 -70.76 -29.19 -55.53
CA MET A 36 -69.49 -28.64 -55.11
C MET A 36 -68.69 -29.76 -54.44
N GLU A 37 -67.67 -30.27 -55.14
CA GLU A 37 -66.80 -31.32 -54.61
C GLU A 37 -66.31 -30.89 -53.23
N GLU A 38 -66.40 -31.85 -52.31
CA GLU A 38 -66.10 -31.78 -50.90
C GLU A 38 -64.94 -30.83 -50.58
N PHE A 39 -65.13 -29.91 -49.61
CA PHE A 39 -64.01 -29.30 -48.88
C PHE A 39 -63.09 -30.44 -48.44
N SER A 40 -61.95 -30.57 -49.12
CA SER A 40 -61.14 -31.78 -49.08
C SER A 40 -60.61 -31.96 -47.66
N LYS A 41 -60.94 -33.09 -47.01
CA LYS A 41 -60.44 -33.46 -45.67
C LYS A 41 -58.91 -33.28 -45.54
N SER A 42 -58.16 -33.42 -46.63
CA SER A 42 -56.71 -33.18 -46.71
C SER A 42 -56.26 -31.79 -46.22
N GLY A 43 -57.02 -30.72 -46.48
CA GLY A 43 -56.61 -29.36 -46.07
C GLY A 43 -56.77 -29.10 -44.56
N ILE A 44 -57.71 -29.80 -43.91
CA ILE A 44 -57.94 -29.71 -42.46
C ILE A 44 -56.89 -30.53 -41.70
N ASP A 45 -56.54 -31.71 -42.21
CA ASP A 45 -55.51 -32.57 -41.61
C ASP A 45 -54.10 -31.96 -41.72
N GLU A 46 -53.74 -31.32 -42.84
CA GLU A 46 -52.48 -30.59 -43.00
C GLU A 46 -52.38 -29.36 -42.09
N ALA A 47 -53.47 -28.61 -41.93
CA ALA A 47 -53.52 -27.48 -41.00
C ALA A 47 -53.38 -27.93 -39.54
N GLY A 48 -53.98 -29.07 -39.17
CA GLY A 48 -53.82 -29.66 -37.83
C GLY A 48 -52.38 -30.12 -37.54
N ALA A 49 -51.70 -30.67 -38.55
CA ALA A 49 -50.30 -31.08 -38.43
C ALA A 49 -49.33 -29.89 -38.28
N LEU A 50 -49.59 -28.78 -38.99
CA LEU A 50 -48.83 -27.53 -38.84
C LEU A 50 -49.08 -26.88 -37.48
N LEU A 51 -50.33 -26.83 -37.00
CA LEU A 51 -50.65 -26.31 -35.67
C LEU A 51 -49.97 -27.11 -34.56
N SER A 52 -49.94 -28.43 -34.68
CA SER A 52 -49.25 -29.31 -33.72
C SER A 52 -47.74 -29.06 -33.70
N GLN A 53 -47.13 -28.77 -34.85
CA GLN A 53 -45.71 -28.40 -34.94
C GLN A 53 -45.42 -27.02 -34.32
N VAL A 54 -46.32 -26.05 -34.52
CA VAL A 54 -46.19 -24.71 -33.90
C VAL A 54 -46.25 -24.82 -32.38
N ILE A 55 -47.22 -25.57 -31.83
CA ILE A 55 -47.33 -25.81 -30.37
C ILE A 55 -46.08 -26.53 -29.83
N ALA A 56 -45.57 -27.52 -30.57
CA ALA A 56 -44.34 -28.22 -30.17
C ALA A 56 -43.09 -27.31 -30.21
N LEU A 57 -43.05 -26.35 -31.13
CA LEU A 57 -41.98 -25.35 -31.20
C LEU A 57 -42.11 -24.31 -30.09
N GLU A 58 -43.32 -23.82 -29.80
CA GLU A 58 -43.58 -22.88 -28.70
C GLU A 58 -43.18 -23.49 -27.35
N THR A 59 -43.64 -24.71 -27.05
CA THR A 59 -43.23 -25.42 -25.83
C THR A 59 -41.71 -25.63 -25.75
N ARG A 60 -41.05 -25.88 -26.88
CA ARG A 60 -39.60 -26.01 -26.92
C ARG A 60 -38.89 -24.67 -26.68
N ILE A 61 -39.42 -23.57 -27.19
CA ILE A 61 -38.92 -22.22 -26.92
C ILE A 61 -39.04 -21.91 -25.43
N ASP A 62 -40.21 -22.16 -24.83
CA ASP A 62 -40.43 -21.93 -23.39
C ASP A 62 -39.42 -22.71 -22.53
N THR A 63 -39.19 -23.99 -22.85
CA THR A 63 -38.20 -24.81 -22.12
C THR A 63 -36.76 -24.33 -22.31
N LEU A 64 -36.43 -23.76 -23.47
CA LEU A 64 -35.11 -23.21 -23.74
C LEU A 64 -34.91 -21.89 -23.02
N ASP A 65 -35.93 -21.04 -22.94
CA ASP A 65 -35.90 -19.80 -22.19
C ASP A 65 -35.71 -20.07 -20.69
N GLU A 66 -36.42 -21.05 -20.11
CA GLU A 66 -36.21 -21.48 -18.72
C GLU A 66 -34.78 -21.99 -18.48
N ALA A 67 -34.22 -22.78 -19.42
CA ALA A 67 -32.86 -23.29 -19.32
C ALA A 67 -31.81 -22.16 -19.41
N ILE A 68 -32.02 -21.17 -20.29
CA ILE A 68 -31.16 -19.98 -20.41
C ILE A 68 -31.20 -19.17 -19.12
N ASP A 69 -32.39 -18.95 -18.56
CA ASP A 69 -32.55 -18.23 -17.30
C ASP A 69 -31.85 -18.93 -16.13
N GLN A 70 -31.96 -20.26 -16.05
CA GLN A 70 -31.26 -21.03 -15.04
C GLN A 70 -29.74 -20.95 -15.21
N GLN A 71 -29.24 -21.03 -16.46
CA GLN A 71 -27.82 -20.94 -16.74
C GLN A 71 -27.26 -19.54 -16.47
N ASN A 72 -28.03 -18.49 -16.73
CA ASN A 72 -27.66 -17.11 -16.39
C ASN A 72 -27.56 -16.90 -14.88
N ARG A 73 -28.47 -17.47 -14.09
CA ARG A 73 -28.38 -17.43 -12.61
C ARG A 73 -27.12 -18.13 -12.12
N ASN A 74 -26.84 -19.34 -12.61
CA ASN A 74 -25.64 -20.10 -12.24
C ASN A 74 -24.35 -19.34 -12.60
N ASN A 75 -24.28 -18.75 -13.80
CA ASN A 75 -23.13 -17.93 -14.21
C ASN A 75 -22.96 -16.70 -13.31
N ASN A 76 -24.06 -16.05 -12.93
CA ASN A 76 -24.00 -14.88 -12.04
C ASN A 76 -23.52 -15.26 -10.63
N GLU A 77 -23.99 -16.40 -10.09
CA GLU A 77 -23.50 -16.94 -8.83
C GLU A 77 -21.99 -17.23 -8.89
N GLN A 78 -21.52 -17.90 -9.95
CA GLN A 78 -20.08 -18.17 -10.16
C GLN A 78 -19.26 -16.88 -10.29
N LEU A 79 -19.78 -15.85 -10.95
CA LEU A 79 -19.12 -14.54 -11.04
C LEU A 79 -19.01 -13.87 -9.67
N THR A 80 -20.05 -13.94 -8.84
CA THR A 80 -20.00 -13.40 -7.47
C THR A 80 -19.01 -14.15 -6.59
N GLU A 81 -18.94 -15.48 -6.69
CA GLU A 81 -17.97 -16.31 -5.97
C GLU A 81 -16.53 -16.00 -6.40
N SER A 82 -16.29 -15.89 -7.71
CA SER A 82 -14.99 -15.52 -8.27
C SER A 82 -14.53 -14.13 -7.81
N GLY A 83 -15.44 -13.15 -7.77
CA GLY A 83 -15.18 -11.81 -7.23
C GLY A 83 -14.78 -11.86 -5.74
N GLY A 84 -15.50 -12.65 -4.94
CA GLY A 84 -15.19 -12.86 -3.53
C GLY A 84 -13.81 -13.49 -3.30
N LEU A 85 -13.47 -14.52 -4.09
CA LEU A 85 -12.15 -15.17 -4.05
C LEU A 85 -11.01 -14.22 -4.44
N HIS A 86 -11.24 -13.36 -5.45
CA HIS A 86 -10.26 -12.36 -5.86
C HIS A 86 -9.98 -11.35 -4.74
N GLN A 87 -11.04 -10.84 -4.08
CA GLN A 87 -10.91 -9.92 -2.95
C GLN A 87 -10.23 -10.57 -1.74
N ALA A 88 -10.53 -11.84 -1.45
CA ALA A 88 -9.86 -12.60 -0.41
C ALA A 88 -8.36 -12.76 -0.70
N THR A 89 -7.99 -13.04 -1.95
CA THR A 89 -6.59 -13.18 -2.38
C THR A 89 -5.83 -11.86 -2.26
N MET A 90 -6.45 -10.74 -2.66
CA MET A 90 -5.87 -9.40 -2.49
C MET A 90 -5.64 -9.06 -1.01
N THR A 91 -6.60 -9.37 -0.16
CA THR A 91 -6.49 -9.15 1.30
C THR A 91 -5.37 -10.00 1.90
N LEU A 92 -5.30 -11.28 1.51
CA LEU A 92 -4.27 -12.19 2.00
C LEU A 92 -2.87 -11.77 1.52
N SER A 93 -2.73 -11.31 0.28
CA SER A 93 -1.47 -10.79 -0.25
C SER A 93 -1.00 -9.53 0.51
N GLN A 94 -1.92 -8.60 0.82
CA GLN A 94 -1.60 -7.44 1.65
C GLN A 94 -1.20 -7.83 3.08
N GLN A 95 -1.87 -8.82 3.67
CA GLN A 95 -1.51 -9.32 4.99
C GLN A 95 -0.13 -10.00 4.99
N LEU A 96 0.19 -10.79 3.96
CA LEU A 96 1.50 -11.40 3.80
C LEU A 96 2.60 -10.34 3.69
N GLY A 97 2.42 -9.30 2.86
CA GLY A 97 3.41 -8.22 2.74
C GLY A 97 3.66 -7.50 4.07
N ARG A 98 2.61 -7.25 4.86
CA ARG A 98 2.76 -6.67 6.22
C ARG A 98 3.52 -7.61 7.17
N ARG A 99 3.21 -8.90 7.14
CA ARG A 99 3.88 -9.92 7.96
C ARG A 99 5.35 -10.08 7.59
N GLU A 100 5.69 -10.00 6.30
CA GLU A 100 7.08 -10.02 5.83
C GLU A 100 7.87 -8.82 6.33
N GLU A 101 7.26 -7.62 6.34
CA GLU A 101 7.90 -6.42 6.88
C GLU A 101 8.11 -6.51 8.40
N GLU A 102 7.11 -7.01 9.14
CA GLU A 102 7.24 -7.30 10.57
C GLU A 102 8.37 -8.32 10.84
N GLU A 103 8.44 -9.41 10.07
CA GLU A 103 9.45 -10.47 10.22
C GLU A 103 10.87 -9.93 9.99
N LYS A 104 11.03 -9.09 8.96
CA LYS A 104 12.29 -8.39 8.68
C LYS A 104 12.71 -7.48 9.84
N ASN A 105 11.76 -6.76 10.44
CA ASN A 105 12.04 -5.91 11.59
C ASN A 105 12.51 -6.74 12.79
N LEU A 106 11.76 -7.79 13.15
CA LEU A 106 12.11 -8.69 14.26
C LEU A 106 13.47 -9.36 14.07
N ARG A 107 13.80 -9.80 12.85
CA ARG A 107 15.12 -10.38 12.55
C ARG A 107 16.24 -9.41 12.83
N GLY A 108 16.10 -8.15 12.42
CA GLY A 108 17.11 -7.16 12.74
C GLY A 108 17.20 -6.92 14.25
N ASP A 109 16.09 -6.86 14.98
CA ASP A 109 16.12 -6.66 16.45
C ASP A 109 16.92 -7.79 17.14
N LEU A 110 16.75 -9.03 16.68
CA LEU A 110 17.49 -10.19 17.16
C LEU A 110 18.99 -10.13 16.84
N GLU A 111 19.35 -9.78 15.59
CA GLU A 111 20.75 -9.60 15.18
C GLU A 111 21.43 -8.56 16.08
N GLY A 112 20.78 -7.41 16.22
CA GLY A 112 21.30 -6.34 17.05
C GLY A 112 21.42 -6.72 18.53
N LEU A 113 20.46 -7.45 19.09
CA LEU A 113 20.55 -7.93 20.47
C LEU A 113 21.72 -8.91 20.68
N SER A 114 22.00 -9.76 19.69
CA SER A 114 23.18 -10.64 19.71
C SER A 114 24.47 -9.82 19.78
N LEU A 115 24.58 -8.73 19.01
CA LEU A 115 25.75 -7.86 19.03
C LEU A 115 25.99 -7.26 20.40
N VAL A 116 24.93 -6.75 21.05
CA VAL A 116 25.03 -6.20 22.42
C VAL A 116 25.51 -7.27 23.40
N LYS A 117 24.96 -8.49 23.32
CA LYS A 117 25.36 -9.62 24.17
C LYS A 117 26.83 -9.97 24.00
N ASP A 118 27.32 -10.04 22.76
CA ASP A 118 28.72 -10.35 22.49
C ASP A 118 29.65 -9.24 22.97
N SER A 119 29.22 -7.99 22.79
CA SER A 119 29.92 -6.82 23.34
C SER A 119 30.03 -6.87 24.87
N LEU A 120 28.95 -7.20 25.57
CA LEU A 120 28.95 -7.33 27.04
C LEU A 120 29.87 -8.46 27.50
N LYS A 121 29.84 -9.61 26.81
CA LYS A 121 30.76 -10.72 27.09
C LYS A 121 32.23 -10.30 26.93
N GLN A 122 32.58 -9.61 25.84
CA GLN A 122 33.95 -9.14 25.63
C GLN A 122 34.41 -8.14 26.70
N ALA A 123 33.51 -7.27 27.16
CA ALA A 123 33.80 -6.34 28.26
C ALA A 123 34.04 -7.08 29.58
N SER A 124 33.32 -8.17 29.85
CA SER A 124 33.45 -8.96 31.08
C SER A 124 34.69 -9.88 31.14
N ILE A 125 35.35 -10.15 30.01
CA ILE A 125 36.47 -11.11 29.92
C ILE A 125 37.84 -10.40 29.93
N ALA A 126 37.90 -9.07 29.85
CA ALA A 126 39.15 -8.33 30.01
C ALA A 126 39.62 -8.38 31.48
N PRO A 127 40.79 -8.99 31.80
CA PRO A 127 41.26 -9.05 33.17
C PRO A 127 41.63 -7.65 33.65
N SER A 128 41.09 -7.28 34.82
CA SER A 128 41.44 -6.08 35.57
C SER A 128 42.94 -6.09 35.90
N SER A 129 43.73 -5.39 35.10
CA SER A 129 45.12 -5.08 35.39
C SER A 129 45.24 -3.56 35.48
N THR A 130 45.43 -3.10 36.72
CA THR A 130 45.84 -1.76 37.17
C THR A 130 44.78 -0.64 37.24
N LYS A 131 44.53 -0.23 38.49
CA LYS A 131 43.87 0.99 38.98
C LYS A 131 42.39 1.19 38.59
N THR A 132 41.56 0.94 39.59
CA THR A 132 40.15 1.36 39.74
C THR A 132 39.77 2.57 38.89
N THR A 133 39.10 2.31 37.78
CA THR A 133 38.14 3.24 37.18
C THR A 133 36.79 2.53 37.22
N ARG A 134 35.79 3.24 37.78
CA ARG A 134 34.41 2.77 37.93
C ARG A 134 33.82 2.39 36.56
N ASP A 135 32.79 1.54 36.57
CA ASP A 135 32.02 1.13 35.39
C ASP A 135 31.83 2.28 34.37
N GLU A 136 32.38 2.12 33.16
CA GLU A 136 32.24 3.09 32.07
C GLU A 136 30.77 3.31 31.64
N GLU A 137 29.85 2.42 32.02
CA GLU A 137 28.40 2.62 31.78
C GLU A 137 27.74 3.61 32.76
N VAL A 138 28.41 4.00 33.85
CA VAL A 138 27.96 5.08 34.76
C VAL A 138 28.78 6.37 34.57
N GLY A 139 29.68 6.38 33.58
CA GLY A 139 30.40 7.57 33.15
C GLY A 139 29.52 8.46 32.28
N GLY A 140 29.24 9.68 32.73
CA GLY A 140 28.63 10.70 31.89
C GLY A 140 29.39 10.90 30.57
N ILE A 141 28.75 11.57 29.60
CA ILE A 141 29.38 11.81 28.29
C ILE A 141 30.69 12.60 28.49
N PRO A 142 31.83 12.19 27.90
CA PRO A 142 33.05 12.98 27.95
C PRO A 142 32.87 14.29 27.16
N VAL A 143 33.19 15.43 27.78
CA VAL A 143 32.89 16.79 27.28
C VAL A 143 34.13 17.60 26.89
N ASP A 144 35.19 16.94 26.43
CA ASP A 144 36.51 17.52 26.12
C ASP A 144 36.72 17.87 24.63
N SER A 145 35.64 18.02 23.87
CA SER A 145 35.69 18.30 22.43
C SER A 145 35.63 19.79 22.09
N ASP A 146 36.61 20.23 21.29
CA ASP A 146 36.67 21.58 20.71
C ASP A 146 35.51 21.83 19.73
N TYR A 147 35.07 20.78 19.03
CA TYR A 147 34.01 20.87 18.02
C TYR A 147 32.92 19.86 18.28
N VAL A 148 31.67 20.27 18.08
CA VAL A 148 30.50 19.43 18.34
C VAL A 148 29.57 19.39 17.14
N ILE A 149 29.16 18.21 16.71
CA ILE A 149 28.15 18.03 15.67
C ILE A 149 26.95 17.32 16.26
N PHE A 150 25.76 17.86 16.02
CA PHE A 150 24.50 17.20 16.32
C PHE A 150 23.93 16.63 15.03
N VAL A 151 23.80 15.31 14.94
CA VAL A 151 23.02 14.63 13.90
C VAL A 151 21.66 14.35 14.52
N VAL A 152 20.61 14.98 13.99
CA VAL A 152 19.27 14.94 14.56
C VAL A 152 18.31 14.28 13.58
N ASP A 153 17.64 13.23 14.05
CA ASP A 153 16.53 12.63 13.31
C ASP A 153 15.35 13.62 13.21
N THR A 154 14.89 13.82 11.97
CA THR A 154 13.77 14.70 11.61
C THR A 154 12.47 13.96 11.37
N SER A 155 12.40 12.68 11.75
CA SER A 155 11.21 11.82 11.71
C SER A 155 10.01 12.42 12.46
N GLY A 156 8.80 11.95 12.10
CA GLY A 156 7.55 12.45 12.67
C GLY A 156 7.47 12.32 14.19
N SER A 157 7.91 11.19 14.75
CA SER A 157 7.94 10.94 16.19
C SER A 157 8.93 11.86 16.92
N MET A 158 10.09 12.14 16.32
CA MET A 158 11.07 13.07 16.88
C MET A 158 10.57 14.51 16.88
N ARG A 159 9.79 14.91 15.87
CA ARG A 159 9.16 16.26 15.79
C ARG A 159 8.25 16.57 16.96
N GLU A 160 7.56 15.58 17.53
CA GLU A 160 6.72 15.78 18.71
C GLU A 160 7.53 16.27 19.93
N ILE A 161 8.81 15.92 20.01
CA ILE A 161 9.70 16.23 21.12
C ILE A 161 10.79 17.26 20.77
N TRP A 162 10.62 18.02 19.69
CA TRP A 162 11.63 18.99 19.21
C TRP A 162 12.05 20.02 20.25
N ALA A 163 11.11 20.47 21.08
CA ALA A 163 11.38 21.39 22.19
C ALA A 163 12.34 20.78 23.21
N ARG A 164 12.21 19.48 23.48
CA ARG A 164 13.09 18.73 24.36
C ARG A 164 14.46 18.52 23.73
N ILE A 165 14.51 18.10 22.46
CA ILE A 165 15.78 17.96 21.72
C ILE A 165 16.56 19.29 21.73
N SER A 166 15.87 20.41 21.48
CA SER A 166 16.48 21.75 21.54
C SER A 166 17.13 22.03 22.90
N LYS A 167 16.45 21.64 23.99
CA LYS A 167 16.97 21.80 25.35
C LYS A 167 18.21 20.94 25.57
N GLU A 168 18.19 19.69 25.10
CA GLU A 168 19.35 18.79 25.23
C GLU A 168 20.55 19.25 24.40
N ILE A 169 20.36 19.79 23.20
CA ILE A 169 21.44 20.41 22.42
C ILE A 169 22.08 21.55 23.20
N LEU A 170 21.27 22.43 23.82
CA LEU A 170 21.77 23.52 24.64
C LEU A 170 22.48 23.01 25.91
N ASN A 171 21.96 21.97 26.54
CA ASN A 171 22.58 21.32 27.70
C ASN A 171 23.97 20.80 27.32
N VAL A 172 24.08 20.02 26.24
CA VAL A 172 25.35 19.49 25.72
C VAL A 172 26.34 20.63 25.44
N LEU A 173 25.91 21.68 24.75
CA LEU A 173 26.78 22.82 24.49
C LEU A 173 27.19 23.58 25.77
N SER A 174 26.37 23.57 26.83
CA SER A 174 26.67 24.25 28.10
C SER A 174 27.65 23.51 29.00
N ILE A 175 27.68 22.17 28.91
CA ILE A 175 28.57 21.33 29.73
C ILE A 175 29.98 21.20 29.13
N HIS A 176 30.17 21.54 27.85
CA HIS A 176 31.49 21.56 27.24
C HIS A 176 32.26 22.83 27.66
N PRO A 177 33.45 22.72 28.25
CA PRO A 177 34.18 23.87 28.81
C PRO A 177 34.49 24.95 27.76
N GLN A 178 34.82 24.56 26.52
CA GLN A 178 35.16 25.48 25.41
C GLN A 178 34.87 24.86 24.03
N VAL A 179 33.63 25.00 23.53
CA VAL A 179 33.34 24.65 22.14
C VAL A 179 33.78 25.80 21.24
N LYS A 180 34.68 25.55 20.28
CA LYS A 180 35.12 26.52 19.27
C LYS A 180 34.06 26.70 18.19
N GLY A 181 33.36 25.63 17.84
CA GLY A 181 32.22 25.71 16.94
C GLY A 181 31.40 24.43 16.89
N PHE A 182 30.17 24.57 16.40
CA PHE A 182 29.24 23.46 16.29
C PHE A 182 28.49 23.42 14.95
N GLN A 183 27.85 22.29 14.68
CA GLN A 183 26.93 22.09 13.56
C GLN A 183 25.71 21.28 13.99
N ILE A 184 24.61 21.49 13.29
CA ILE A 184 23.41 20.65 13.37
C ILE A 184 23.13 20.15 11.96
N LEU A 185 23.12 18.83 11.81
CA LEU A 185 22.83 18.10 10.58
C LEU A 185 21.56 17.29 10.80
N ASN A 186 20.79 17.04 9.74
CA ASN A 186 19.75 16.02 9.81
C ASN A 186 20.39 14.63 9.64
N ASP A 187 19.57 13.60 9.78
CA ASP A 187 19.85 12.21 9.49
C ASP A 187 20.45 11.96 8.09
N GLN A 188 20.23 12.86 7.11
CA GLN A 188 20.84 12.81 5.77
C GLN A 188 22.12 13.65 5.62
N GLY A 189 22.59 14.31 6.67
CA GLY A 189 23.81 15.12 6.65
C GLY A 189 23.66 16.54 6.07
N LYS A 190 22.42 17.00 5.85
CA LYS A 190 22.11 18.37 5.46
C LYS A 190 22.21 19.30 6.66
N SER A 191 23.02 20.36 6.51
CA SER A 191 23.19 21.37 7.55
C SER A 191 21.93 22.19 7.75
N LEU A 192 21.56 22.42 9.02
CA LEU A 192 20.43 23.26 9.41
C LEU A 192 20.50 24.67 8.79
N ILE A 193 21.70 25.26 8.75
CA ILE A 193 21.94 26.55 8.11
C ILE A 193 22.84 26.30 6.90
N SER A 194 22.27 26.42 5.70
CA SER A 194 22.95 26.15 4.43
C SER A 194 24.25 26.97 4.26
N ALA A 195 24.25 28.23 4.72
CA ALA A 195 25.43 29.10 4.68
C ALA A 195 26.64 28.55 5.46
N TYR A 196 26.40 27.68 6.45
CA TYR A 196 27.42 27.01 7.25
C TYR A 196 27.73 25.58 6.77
N SER A 197 27.21 25.13 5.64
CA SER A 197 27.55 23.82 5.09
C SER A 197 29.07 23.68 4.89
N GLY A 198 29.67 22.68 5.52
CA GLY A 198 31.12 22.44 5.50
C GLY A 198 31.95 23.40 6.37
N ARG A 199 31.29 24.28 7.14
CA ARG A 199 31.91 25.27 8.01
C ARG A 199 31.37 25.15 9.44
N TRP A 200 32.08 25.71 10.40
CA TRP A 200 31.65 25.70 11.80
C TRP A 200 30.82 26.94 12.10
N ILE A 201 29.73 26.76 12.86
CA ILE A 201 29.06 27.89 13.51
C ILE A 201 29.88 28.21 14.76
N PRO A 202 30.45 29.41 14.89
CA PRO A 202 31.15 29.80 16.11
C PRO A 202 30.22 29.70 17.30
N ASP A 203 30.73 29.17 18.40
CA ASP A 203 29.92 29.00 19.59
C ASP A 203 29.82 30.32 20.39
N THR A 204 28.67 30.99 20.30
CA THR A 204 28.37 32.17 21.13
C THR A 204 26.92 32.12 21.61
N PRO A 205 26.58 32.74 22.76
CA PRO A 205 25.20 32.75 23.26
C PRO A 205 24.18 33.29 22.24
N GLN A 206 24.55 34.32 21.48
CA GLN A 206 23.70 34.89 20.43
C GLN A 206 23.51 33.93 19.25
N ARG A 207 24.59 33.26 18.81
CA ARG A 207 24.52 32.25 17.73
C ARG A 207 23.71 31.04 18.17
N ARG A 208 23.89 30.53 19.38
CA ARG A 208 23.06 29.44 19.94
C ARG A 208 21.58 29.80 19.88
N LYS A 209 21.19 30.98 20.39
CA LYS A 209 19.79 31.45 20.34
C LYS A 209 19.24 31.53 18.92
N GLY A 210 20.02 32.10 17.99
CA GLY A 210 19.63 32.22 16.58
C GLY A 210 19.46 30.85 15.91
N VAL A 211 20.42 29.95 16.10
CA VAL A 211 20.36 28.58 15.57
C VAL A 211 19.16 27.83 16.13
N MET A 212 18.87 27.93 17.42
CA MET A 212 17.68 27.29 18.02
C MET A 212 16.36 27.84 17.48
N LYS A 213 16.32 29.12 17.08
CA LYS A 213 15.14 29.70 16.41
C LYS A 213 14.93 29.07 15.04
N VAL A 214 16.00 28.87 14.26
CA VAL A 214 15.95 28.20 12.95
C VAL A 214 15.59 26.72 13.13
N PHE A 215 16.21 26.05 14.10
CA PHE A 215 15.96 24.64 14.42
C PHE A 215 14.47 24.37 14.68
N LYS A 216 13.78 25.22 15.45
CA LYS A 216 12.34 25.09 15.71
C LYS A 216 11.45 25.20 14.47
N ALA A 217 11.91 25.91 13.45
CA ALA A 217 11.18 26.11 12.21
C ALA A 217 11.60 25.13 11.09
N TRP A 218 12.53 24.21 11.39
CA TRP A 218 13.09 23.34 10.39
C TRP A 218 12.12 22.22 10.02
N ASN A 219 11.76 22.15 8.74
CA ASN A 219 10.89 21.13 8.18
C ASN A 219 11.60 20.47 7.00
N ASP A 220 12.38 19.43 7.27
CA ASP A 220 12.98 18.56 6.24
C ASP A 220 12.40 17.16 6.39
N ALA A 221 11.86 16.60 5.31
CA ALA A 221 11.42 15.21 5.31
C ALA A 221 12.64 14.29 5.29
N SER A 222 12.62 13.22 6.08
CA SER A 222 13.76 12.32 6.16
C SER A 222 13.38 10.84 6.28
N ASN A 223 14.39 9.98 6.13
CA ASN A 223 14.25 8.53 6.03
C ASN A 223 14.54 7.78 7.34
N SER A 224 14.62 8.51 8.47
CA SER A 224 14.75 7.96 9.84
C SER A 224 16.00 7.08 10.04
N SER A 225 17.09 7.37 9.32
CA SER A 225 18.35 6.63 9.43
C SER A 225 19.49 7.58 9.80
N PRO A 226 20.10 7.44 11.00
CA PRO A 226 21.17 8.34 11.43
C PRO A 226 22.49 8.13 10.67
N ILE A 227 22.57 7.10 9.83
CA ILE A 227 23.83 6.62 9.25
C ILE A 227 24.44 7.64 8.31
N GLU A 228 23.65 8.14 7.36
CA GLU A 228 24.08 9.08 6.33
C GLU A 228 24.56 10.40 6.96
N GLY A 229 23.92 10.83 8.04
CA GLY A 229 24.29 12.01 8.83
C GLY A 229 25.61 11.82 9.58
N ILE A 230 25.82 10.65 10.20
CA ILE A 230 27.10 10.30 10.84
C ILE A 230 28.22 10.23 9.80
N GLU A 231 27.98 9.57 8.67
CA GLU A 231 28.95 9.44 7.58
C GLU A 231 29.33 10.82 7.02
N THR A 232 28.34 11.70 6.81
CA THR A 232 28.58 13.07 6.37
C THR A 232 29.36 13.88 7.39
N ALA A 233 29.05 13.72 8.68
CA ALA A 233 29.77 14.37 9.77
C ALA A 233 31.25 13.95 9.77
N LEU A 234 31.52 12.64 9.67
CA LEU A 234 32.88 12.11 9.60
C LEU A 234 33.62 12.58 8.35
N GLN A 235 32.99 12.51 7.16
CA GLN A 235 33.62 12.88 5.90
C GLN A 235 33.99 14.37 5.80
N ARG A 236 33.09 15.26 6.24
CA ARG A 236 33.26 16.71 6.03
C ARG A 236 34.03 17.39 7.15
N TYR A 237 33.90 16.91 8.39
CA TYR A 237 34.34 17.66 9.56
C TYR A 237 35.42 16.95 10.39
N ALA A 238 35.49 15.62 10.36
CA ALA A 238 36.49 14.89 11.11
C ALA A 238 37.87 15.03 10.44
N LYS A 239 38.82 15.65 11.15
CA LYS A 239 40.19 15.88 10.66
C LYS A 239 41.20 15.48 11.73
N PRO A 240 42.35 14.89 11.37
CA PRO A 240 43.41 14.59 12.32
C PRO A 240 43.83 15.83 13.12
N GLY A 241 44.09 15.66 14.42
CA GLY A 241 44.53 16.73 15.31
C GLY A 241 43.42 17.68 15.79
N ARG A 242 42.14 17.39 15.51
CA ARG A 242 41.00 18.12 16.06
C ARG A 242 40.18 17.22 16.97
N SER A 243 39.81 17.73 18.15
CA SER A 243 38.89 17.03 19.05
C SER A 243 37.45 17.30 18.59
N LEU A 244 36.77 16.24 18.12
CA LEU A 244 35.41 16.29 17.58
C LEU A 244 34.52 15.30 18.32
N SER A 245 33.37 15.77 18.82
CA SER A 245 32.27 14.92 19.29
C SER A 245 31.08 15.00 18.34
N ILE A 246 30.57 13.84 17.94
CA ILE A 246 29.34 13.70 17.16
C ILE A 246 28.27 13.15 18.09
N TYR A 247 27.17 13.88 18.25
CA TYR A 247 26.02 13.44 19.02
C TYR A 247 24.88 13.09 18.08
N VAL A 248 24.42 11.86 18.16
CA VAL A 248 23.34 11.32 17.33
C VAL A 248 22.07 11.27 18.16
N PHE A 249 21.08 12.05 17.76
CA PHE A 249 19.77 12.15 18.39
C PHE A 249 18.76 11.41 17.53
N GLY A 250 18.16 10.35 18.07
CA GLY A 250 17.22 9.52 17.32
C GLY A 250 16.37 8.66 18.26
N ASP A 251 15.32 8.09 17.71
CA ASP A 251 14.42 7.21 18.42
C ASP A 251 14.27 5.84 17.73
N ASP A 252 14.51 5.75 16.42
CA ASP A 252 14.44 4.50 15.66
C ASP A 252 15.58 4.30 14.64
N TYR A 253 15.70 3.09 14.09
CA TYR A 253 16.62 2.74 13.00
C TYR A 253 15.95 1.81 11.98
N THR A 254 15.76 2.32 10.77
CA THR A 254 15.05 1.63 9.68
C THR A 254 15.93 0.74 8.79
N GLY A 255 17.25 0.78 8.96
CA GLY A 255 18.18 -0.01 8.14
C GLY A 255 18.11 -1.51 8.45
N SER A 256 18.40 -2.34 7.44
CA SER A 256 18.17 -3.79 7.51
C SER A 256 19.21 -4.58 8.30
N SER A 257 20.47 -4.11 8.37
CA SER A 257 21.58 -4.83 9.00
C SER A 257 22.43 -3.92 9.88
N TYR A 258 23.05 -4.48 10.92
CA TYR A 258 23.82 -3.71 11.91
C TYR A 258 25.31 -3.77 11.62
N ASP A 259 25.85 -4.97 11.45
CA ASP A 259 27.29 -5.19 11.33
C ASP A 259 27.96 -4.41 10.18
N PRO A 260 27.40 -4.41 8.94
CA PRO A 260 27.99 -3.65 7.84
C PRO A 260 28.06 -2.14 8.13
N VAL A 261 27.04 -1.62 8.81
CA VAL A 261 26.90 -0.21 9.15
C VAL A 261 27.87 0.18 10.26
N ILE A 262 27.89 -0.59 11.35
CA ILE A 262 28.81 -0.40 12.48
C ILE A 262 30.26 -0.49 11.97
N GLY A 263 30.56 -1.49 11.14
CA GLY A 263 31.88 -1.69 10.55
C GLY A 263 32.31 -0.53 9.67
N ARG A 264 31.41 -0.01 8.82
CA ARG A 264 31.66 1.15 7.96
C ARG A 264 31.92 2.42 8.75
N ILE A 265 31.06 2.79 9.69
CA ILE A 265 31.25 3.97 10.57
C ILE A 265 32.58 3.85 11.32
N THR A 266 32.81 2.67 11.92
CA THR A 266 34.04 2.41 12.68
C THR A 266 35.28 2.49 11.79
N LYS A 267 35.21 2.05 10.53
CA LYS A 267 36.32 2.14 9.57
C LYS A 267 36.57 3.60 9.15
N MET A 268 35.52 4.36 8.86
CA MET A 268 35.62 5.78 8.50
C MET A 268 36.21 6.63 9.62
N ASN A 269 35.91 6.28 10.87
CA ASN A 269 36.46 6.96 12.05
C ASN A 269 37.87 6.48 12.45
N ARG A 270 38.56 5.68 11.63
CA ARG A 270 39.96 5.28 11.90
C ARG A 270 40.90 6.42 11.50
N GLY A 271 41.65 6.95 12.47
CA GLY A 271 42.77 7.86 12.22
C GLY A 271 44.07 7.18 11.74
N GLY A 272 43.98 5.96 11.20
CA GLY A 272 45.15 5.14 10.89
C GLY A 272 45.86 4.66 12.16
N LYS A 273 47.09 5.15 12.41
CA LYS A 273 47.87 4.90 13.65
C LYS A 273 47.50 5.86 14.80
N ALA A 274 46.71 6.90 14.51
CA ALA A 274 46.29 7.90 15.49
C ALA A 274 45.00 7.45 16.23
N PRO A 275 44.66 8.12 17.35
CA PRO A 275 43.34 8.01 17.97
C PRO A 275 42.20 8.24 16.95
N ARG A 276 41.00 7.82 17.33
CA ARG A 276 39.78 8.04 16.51
C ARG A 276 39.63 9.51 16.12
N LEU A 277 39.12 9.77 14.92
CA LEU A 277 38.96 11.14 14.41
C LEU A 277 37.85 11.90 15.14
N ALA A 278 36.85 11.19 15.67
CA ALA A 278 35.76 11.74 16.45
C ALA A 278 35.32 10.75 17.54
N LYS A 279 34.79 11.27 18.65
CA LYS A 279 33.99 10.51 19.61
C LYS A 279 32.54 10.52 19.16
N ILE A 280 31.90 9.36 19.06
CA ILE A 280 30.50 9.26 18.63
C ILE A 280 29.64 8.90 19.83
N HIS A 281 28.70 9.77 20.17
CA HIS A 281 27.74 9.64 21.27
C HIS A 281 26.33 9.43 20.70
N GLY A 282 25.52 8.65 21.40
CA GLY A 282 24.12 8.42 21.04
C GLY A 282 23.19 8.91 22.15
N VAL A 283 22.14 9.62 21.77
CA VAL A 283 21.06 10.06 22.66
C VAL A 283 19.76 9.49 22.08
N GLY A 284 19.30 8.39 22.68
CA GLY A 284 18.07 7.71 22.31
C GLY A 284 16.87 8.27 23.05
N PHE A 285 15.80 8.60 22.33
CA PHE A 285 14.53 9.02 22.92
C PHE A 285 13.52 7.87 22.89
N ILE A 286 13.01 7.49 24.05
CA ILE A 286 12.04 6.39 24.12
C ILE A 286 10.65 6.91 23.70
N SER A 287 10.07 6.38 22.63
CA SER A 287 8.73 6.73 22.15
C SER A 287 7.80 5.49 22.12
N ARG A 288 6.50 5.69 21.91
CA ARG A 288 5.49 4.59 21.87
C ARG A 288 5.59 3.76 20.60
N HIS A 289 6.19 4.33 19.56
CA HIS A 289 6.25 3.73 18.21
C HIS A 289 7.65 3.27 17.84
N THR A 290 8.63 3.44 18.74
CA THR A 290 10.03 3.15 18.48
C THR A 290 10.38 1.72 18.83
N THR A 291 11.15 1.10 17.96
CA THR A 291 11.76 -0.20 18.24
C THR A 291 13.03 -0.03 19.09
N ASN A 292 13.57 -1.12 19.62
CA ASN A 292 14.85 -1.08 20.35
C ASN A 292 16.07 -0.95 19.42
N ARG A 293 15.86 -0.88 18.11
CA ARG A 293 16.91 -0.93 17.07
C ARG A 293 17.91 0.21 17.17
N PHE A 294 17.43 1.43 17.39
CA PHE A 294 18.31 2.58 17.55
C PHE A 294 19.24 2.43 18.75
N ALA A 295 18.69 2.04 19.90
CA ALA A 295 19.46 1.87 21.13
C ALA A 295 20.53 0.79 20.98
N ILE A 296 20.18 -0.31 20.31
CA ILE A 296 21.09 -1.41 20.00
C ILE A 296 22.22 -0.95 19.08
N LEU A 297 21.88 -0.32 17.94
CA LEU A 297 22.85 0.21 16.99
C LEU A 297 23.80 1.18 17.68
N MET A 298 23.24 2.18 18.38
CA MET A 298 24.03 3.25 18.96
C MET A 298 24.89 2.75 20.11
N ARG A 299 24.44 1.80 20.93
CA ARG A 299 25.29 1.21 21.98
C ARG A 299 26.57 0.60 21.39
N GLU A 300 26.46 -0.10 20.27
CA GLU A 300 27.62 -0.71 19.62
C GLU A 300 28.49 0.31 18.86
N VAL A 301 27.86 1.27 18.17
CA VAL A 301 28.56 2.37 17.50
C VAL A 301 29.36 3.21 18.50
N THR A 302 28.75 3.63 19.60
CA THR A 302 29.42 4.49 20.60
C THR A 302 30.59 3.76 21.23
N LYS A 303 30.40 2.49 21.61
CA LYS A 303 31.44 1.65 22.19
C LYS A 303 32.66 1.51 21.27
N ARG A 304 32.45 1.22 19.97
CA ARG A 304 33.56 1.07 19.01
C ARG A 304 34.24 2.39 18.62
N ASN A 305 33.60 3.53 18.92
CA ASN A 305 34.04 4.87 18.52
C ASN A 305 34.34 5.80 19.70
N GLY A 306 34.56 5.25 20.90
CA GLY A 306 35.05 5.99 22.07
C GLY A 306 34.06 7.03 22.61
N GLY A 307 32.76 6.77 22.49
CA GLY A 307 31.71 7.60 23.09
C GLY A 307 30.73 6.77 23.91
N THR A 308 29.59 7.39 24.23
CA THR A 308 28.63 6.89 25.22
C THR A 308 27.22 6.94 24.64
N PHE A 309 26.40 5.94 24.97
CA PHE A 309 24.97 5.93 24.66
C PHE A 309 24.15 6.29 25.90
N LEU A 310 23.20 7.21 25.75
CA LEU A 310 22.23 7.61 26.76
C LEU A 310 20.82 7.36 26.25
N ALA A 311 20.01 6.63 27.01
CA ALA A 311 18.59 6.53 26.78
C ALA A 311 17.86 7.53 27.67
N LEU A 312 17.14 8.46 27.06
CA LEU A 312 16.34 9.46 27.76
C LEU A 312 14.89 8.96 27.85
N PRO A 313 14.36 8.75 29.07
CA PRO A 313 12.95 8.38 29.27
C PRO A 313 12.05 9.54 28.88
N ARG A 314 10.78 9.29 28.57
CA ARG A 314 9.82 10.33 28.19
C ARG A 314 9.72 11.50 29.16
#